data_AF-A0A2P7S624-F1
#
_entry.id   AF-A0A2P7S624-F1
#
_cell.length_a   1.000
_cell.length_b   1.000
_cell.length_c   1.000
_cell.angle_alpha   90.00
_cell.angle_beta   90.00
_cell.angle_gamma   90.00
#
_symmetry.space_group_name_H-M   'P 1'
#
loop_
_entity.id
_entity.type
_entity.pdbx_description
1 polymer ?
#
loop_
_entity_poly.entity_id
_entity_poly.type
_entity_poly.pdbx_seq_one_letter_code
_entity_poly.pdbx_strand_id
1 'polypeptide(L)'
;MAALRGTLWRFRPASAIYAAVQHQKEIIMFTRQRNSKLGELFMLLGNAIAAASAVSHGRQTYAGNLHRLGLDAEEFRRINRF
;
A
#
# COMPACT_ATOMS: atom_id res chain seq x y z
N MET A 1 55.55 -29.48 -13.08
CA MET A 1 54.24 -30.08 -12.75
C MET A 1 53.50 -29.18 -11.76
N ALA A 2 52.99 -28.03 -12.23
CA ALA A 2 52.35 -27.02 -11.39
C ALA A 2 51.16 -26.42 -12.13
N ALA A 3 50.11 -27.20 -12.31
CA ALA A 3 48.88 -26.72 -12.95
C ALA A 3 47.72 -27.61 -12.53
N LEU A 4 47.16 -27.38 -11.33
CA LEU A 4 45.82 -27.88 -10.94
C LEU A 4 45.34 -27.33 -9.58
N ARG A 5 45.67 -26.07 -9.22
CA ARG A 5 45.15 -25.42 -7.99
C ARG A 5 44.68 -23.97 -8.18
N GLY A 6 44.47 -23.52 -9.42
CA GLY A 6 44.15 -22.11 -9.72
C GLY A 6 42.69 -21.82 -10.09
N THR A 7 41.85 -22.85 -10.32
CA THR A 7 40.66 -22.67 -11.17
C THR A 7 39.33 -22.63 -10.41
N LEU A 8 39.33 -22.53 -9.08
CA LEU A 8 38.10 -22.57 -8.26
C LEU A 8 37.64 -21.21 -7.70
N TRP A 9 38.38 -20.13 -7.94
CA TRP A 9 38.07 -18.81 -7.34
C TRP A 9 37.42 -17.79 -8.30
N ARG A 10 37.09 -18.17 -9.54
CA ARG A 10 36.60 -17.24 -10.57
C ARG A 10 35.07 -17.13 -10.70
N PHE A 11 34.31 -17.83 -9.86
CA PHE A 11 32.83 -17.92 -9.93
C PHE A 11 32.09 -17.20 -8.78
N ARG A 12 32.63 -16.11 -8.22
CA ARG A 12 31.95 -15.30 -7.20
C ARG A 12 31.29 -13.97 -7.62
N PRO A 13 31.27 -13.49 -8.88
CA PRO A 13 30.66 -12.18 -9.16
C PRO A 13 29.12 -12.25 -9.21
N ALA A 14 28.54 -13.38 -9.61
CA ALA A 14 27.09 -13.48 -9.83
C ALA A 14 26.28 -13.33 -8.52
N SER A 15 26.74 -13.92 -7.42
CA SER A 15 26.04 -13.82 -6.13
C SER A 15 26.16 -12.44 -5.50
N ALA A 16 27.29 -11.74 -5.68
CA ALA A 16 27.48 -10.38 -5.20
C ALA A 16 26.63 -9.36 -5.98
N ILE A 17 26.55 -9.52 -7.31
CA ILE A 17 25.67 -8.70 -8.16
C ILE A 17 24.20 -8.97 -7.82
N TYR A 18 23.82 -10.24 -7.65
CA TYR A 18 22.47 -10.60 -7.25
C TYR A 18 22.10 -10.00 -5.88
N ALA A 19 22.98 -10.09 -4.87
CA ALA A 19 22.73 -9.53 -3.54
C ALA A 19 22.58 -7.99 -3.58
N ALA A 20 23.42 -7.29 -4.34
CA ALA A 20 23.32 -5.84 -4.49
C ALA A 20 22.00 -5.39 -5.16
N VAL A 21 21.57 -6.11 -6.21
CA VAL A 21 20.31 -5.84 -6.91
C VAL A 21 19.09 -6.21 -6.05
N GLN A 22 19.18 -7.32 -5.30
CA GLN A 22 18.11 -7.79 -4.42
C GLN A 22 17.82 -6.78 -3.31
N HIS A 23 18.86 -6.24 -2.66
CA HIS A 23 18.69 -5.22 -1.62
C HIS A 23 18.05 -3.94 -2.16
N GLN A 24 18.41 -3.51 -3.37
CA GLN A 24 17.80 -2.33 -3.97
C GLN A 24 16.31 -2.56 -4.28
N LYS A 25 15.95 -3.77 -4.74
CA LYS A 25 14.55 -4.16 -4.99
C LYS A 25 13.72 -4.20 -3.71
N GLU A 26 14.27 -4.72 -2.61
CA GLU A 26 13.61 -4.76 -1.30
C GLU A 26 13.34 -3.35 -0.76
N ILE A 27 14.31 -2.44 -0.88
CA ILE A 27 14.16 -1.04 -0.47
C ILE A 27 13.05 -0.35 -1.27
N ILE A 28 13.02 -0.57 -2.59
CA ILE A 28 12.00 0.01 -3.47
C ILE A 28 10.61 -0.57 -3.16
N MET A 29 10.49 -1.89 -2.96
CA MET A 29 9.21 -2.53 -2.58
C MET A 29 8.71 -2.04 -1.22
N PHE A 30 9.60 -1.93 -0.23
CA PHE A 30 9.26 -1.44 1.09
C PHE A 30 8.78 0.01 1.06
N THR A 31 9.46 0.87 0.29
CA THR A 31 9.08 2.28 0.12
C THR A 31 7.72 2.38 -0.59
N ARG A 32 7.48 1.56 -1.62
CA ARG A 32 6.19 1.50 -2.33
C ARG A 32 5.06 1.05 -1.41
N GLN A 33 5.29 0.05 -0.55
CA GLN A 33 4.29 -0.45 0.39
C GLN A 33 3.94 0.61 1.45
N ARG A 34 4.93 1.36 1.96
CA ARG A 34 4.69 2.48 2.88
C ARG A 34 3.89 3.60 2.24
N ASN A 35 4.25 4.01 1.02
CA ASN A 35 3.51 5.05 0.29
C ASN A 35 2.08 4.60 -0.05
N SER A 36 1.87 3.31 -0.34
CA SER A 36 0.53 2.75 -0.57
C SER A 36 -0.34 2.84 0.68
N LYS A 37 0.19 2.47 1.86
CA LYS A 37 -0.53 2.58 3.14
C LYS A 37 -0.87 4.03 3.49
N LEU A 38 0.04 4.96 3.19
CA LEU A 38 -0.19 6.39 3.40
C LEU A 38 -1.33 6.90 2.51
N GLY A 39 -1.35 6.48 1.24
CA GLY A 39 -2.43 6.80 0.30
C GLY A 39 -3.79 6.24 0.74
N GLU A 40 -3.81 5.01 1.26
CA GLU A 40 -5.01 4.40 1.83
C GLU A 40 -5.56 5.20 3.03
N LEU A 41 -4.68 5.69 3.91
CA LEU A 41 -5.07 6.52 5.04
C LEU A 41 -5.72 7.84 4.59
N PHE A 42 -5.12 8.53 3.61
CA PHE A 42 -5.69 9.77 3.08
C PHE A 42 -7.00 9.53 2.34
N MET A 43 -7.14 8.41 1.62
CA MET A 43 -8.40 8.01 1.01
C MET A 43 -9.49 7.75 2.07
N LEU A 44 -9.17 7.05 3.16
CA LEU A 44 -10.09 6.83 4.27
C LEU A 44 -10.53 8.16 4.90
N LEU A 45 -9.59 9.05 5.18
CA LEU A 45 -9.88 10.37 5.73
C LEU A 45 -10.79 11.18 4.79
N GLY A 46 -10.50 11.19 3.49
CA GLY A 46 -11.33 11.87 2.49
C GLY A 46 -12.75 11.31 2.42
N ASN A 47 -12.91 9.98 2.50
CA ASN A 47 -14.22 9.35 2.54
C ASN A 47 -14.99 9.73 3.81
N ALA A 48 -14.32 9.79 4.97
CA ALA A 48 -14.92 10.18 6.24
C ALA A 48 -15.41 11.63 6.21
N ILE A 49 -14.59 12.55 5.69
CA ILE A 49 -14.95 13.96 5.52
C ILE A 49 -16.13 14.09 4.56
N ALA A 50 -16.12 13.38 3.43
CA ALA A 50 -17.24 13.37 2.49
C ALA A 50 -18.53 12.85 3.13
N ALA A 51 -18.45 11.82 3.98
CA ALA A 51 -19.59 11.31 4.73
C ALA A 51 -20.12 12.29 5.76
N ALA A 52 -19.25 12.90 6.56
CA ALA A 52 -19.64 13.91 7.54
C ALA A 52 -20.23 15.16 6.87
N SER A 53 -19.64 15.61 5.77
CA SER A 53 -20.14 16.76 4.99
C SER A 53 -21.51 16.48 4.39
N ALA A 54 -21.74 15.28 3.86
CA ALA A 54 -23.03 14.88 3.31
C ALA A 54 -24.14 14.94 4.37
N VAL A 55 -23.88 14.42 5.58
CA VAL A 55 -24.80 14.54 6.73
C VAL A 55 -25.05 16.00 7.08
N SER A 56 -23.99 16.80 7.24
CA SER A 56 -24.10 18.22 7.61
C SER A 56 -24.89 19.06 6.60
N HIS A 57 -24.92 18.67 5.32
CA HIS A 57 -25.64 19.39 4.27
C HIS A 57 -26.97 18.72 3.88
N GLY A 58 -27.42 17.70 4.62
CA GLY A 58 -28.64 16.95 4.32
C GLY A 58 -28.60 16.21 2.97
N ARG A 59 -27.39 15.91 2.45
CA ARG A 59 -27.18 15.21 1.18
C ARG A 59 -26.92 13.73 1.44
N GLN A 60 -27.28 12.89 0.46
CA GLN A 60 -26.97 11.46 0.53
C GLN A 60 -25.49 11.22 0.22
N THR A 61 -24.82 10.50 1.12
CA THR A 61 -23.44 10.07 0.92
C THR A 61 -23.38 8.92 -0.08
N TYR A 62 -22.37 8.93 -0.95
CA TYR A 62 -22.11 7.82 -1.87
C TYR A 62 -21.82 6.50 -1.11
N ALA A 63 -22.54 5.43 -1.45
CA ALA A 63 -22.46 4.14 -0.77
C ALA A 63 -21.05 3.52 -0.77
N GLY A 64 -20.26 3.75 -1.82
CA GLY A 64 -18.89 3.24 -1.89
C GLY A 64 -17.93 3.90 -0.88
N ASN A 65 -18.19 5.16 -0.48
CA ASN A 65 -17.38 5.83 0.53
C ASN A 65 -17.72 5.31 1.94
N LEU A 66 -19.01 5.05 2.19
CA LEU A 66 -19.49 4.41 3.43
C LEU A 66 -18.93 3.00 3.59
N HIS A 67 -18.98 2.19 2.53
CA HIS A 67 -18.41 0.84 2.55
C HIS A 67 -16.92 0.83 2.86
N ARG A 68 -16.15 1.77 2.30
CA ARG A 68 -14.72 1.95 2.62
C ARG A 68 -14.46 2.35 4.08
N LEU A 69 -15.44 2.96 4.74
CA LEU A 69 -15.37 3.30 6.17
C LEU A 69 -15.88 2.16 7.07
N GLY A 70 -16.31 1.04 6.49
CA GLY A 70 -16.93 -0.06 7.24
C GLY A 70 -18.36 0.26 7.72
N LEU A 71 -19.01 1.24 7.11
CA LEU A 71 -20.36 1.66 7.45
C LEU A 71 -21.37 1.06 6.46
N ASP A 72 -22.48 0.53 6.99
CA ASP A 72 -23.60 0.10 6.15
C ASP A 72 -24.36 1.33 5.63
N ALA A 73 -24.50 1.42 4.31
CA ALA A 73 -25.17 2.52 3.64
C ALA A 73 -26.69 2.54 3.89
N GLU A 74 -27.31 1.40 4.21
CA GLU A 74 -28.72 1.34 4.59
C GLU A 74 -28.94 1.85 6.02
N GLU A 75 -28.11 1.40 6.96
CA GLU A 75 -28.14 1.87 8.35
C GLU A 75 -27.86 3.38 8.44
N PHE A 76 -26.85 3.86 7.69
CA PHE A 76 -26.52 5.28 7.63
C PHE A 76 -27.66 6.14 7.05
N ARG A 77 -28.39 5.63 6.06
CA ARG A 77 -29.58 6.29 5.49
C ARG A 77 -30.75 6.36 6.47
N ARG A 78 -30.88 5.42 7.40
CA ARG A 78 -31.87 5.50 8.48
C ARG A 78 -31.53 6.58 9.50
N ILE A 79 -30.26 6.67 9.90
CA ILE A 79 -29.81 7.68 10.86
C ILE A 79 -30.02 9.10 10.30
N ASN A 80 -29.66 9.33 9.04
CA ASN A 80 -29.77 10.65 8.39
C ASN A 80 -31.21 11.04 7.98
N ARG A 81 -32.22 10.20 8.25
CA ARG A 81 -33.64 10.49 7.98
C ARG A 81 -34.37 11.12 9.18
N PHE A 82 -33.74 11.12 10.36
CA PHE A 82 -34.21 11.79 11.57
C PHE A 82 -33.47 13.11 11.76
#